data_AF-A0A7W3VQH4-F1
#
_entry.id   AF-A0A7W3VQH4-F1
#
_cell.length_a   1.000
_cell.length_b   1.000
_cell.length_c   1.000
_cell.angle_alpha   90.00
_cell.angle_beta   90.00
_cell.angle_gamma   90.00
#
_symmetry.space_group_name_H-M   'P 1'
#
loop_
_entity.id
_entity.type
_entity.pdbx_description
1 polymer ?
#
loop_
_entity_poly.entity_id
_entity_poly.type
_entity_poly.pdbx_seq_one_letter_code
_entity_poly.pdbx_strand_id
1 'polypeptide(L)'
;MMPRNVVCLALDLGNSLEPEHISNIEIVAKNLEDFNNRFQTDFYLFYDTDGYTFEIPEQFIINDLLNWFVEGIGKLLAFSYSPTRDSYFDLNSYLNDRKTELDFLHSFEMYNNYRQRYIDYAPLGFLEEDSYFFIKENLTNLILDYSRNFS
;
A
#
# COMPACT_ATOMS: atom_id res chain seq x y z
N MET A 1 12.38 18.06 3.93
CA MET A 1 11.12 18.74 3.56
C MET A 1 10.04 17.69 3.67
N MET A 2 8.96 17.94 4.43
CA MET A 2 7.91 16.92 4.62
C MET A 2 7.24 16.58 3.28
N PRO A 3 6.91 15.30 3.03
CA PRO A 3 6.18 14.92 1.83
C PRO A 3 4.79 15.58 1.78
N ARG A 4 4.31 15.90 0.58
CA ARG A 4 3.12 16.77 0.38
C ARG A 4 1.78 16.16 0.82
N ASN A 5 1.68 14.84 0.86
CA ASN A 5 0.44 14.07 1.04
C ASN A 5 0.40 13.29 2.37
N VAL A 6 1.36 13.50 3.26
CA VAL A 6 1.29 13.01 4.65
C VAL A 6 1.56 14.19 5.58
N VAL A 7 0.59 14.48 6.44
CA VAL A 7 0.62 15.60 7.38
C VAL A 7 0.87 15.06 8.78
N CYS A 8 2.05 15.35 9.33
CA CYS A 8 2.41 14.98 10.71
C CYS A 8 2.03 16.14 11.65
N LEU A 9 0.99 15.96 12.48
CA LEU A 9 0.48 17.01 13.37
C LEU A 9 1.36 17.24 14.61
N ALA A 10 2.20 16.27 14.98
CA ALA A 10 3.13 16.35 16.11
C ALA A 10 4.29 17.36 15.93
N LEU A 11 4.34 18.10 14.81
CA LEU A 11 5.36 19.12 14.55
C LEU A 11 5.13 20.44 15.28
N ASP A 12 4.00 20.61 15.97
CA ASP A 12 3.80 21.76 16.84
C ASP A 12 4.79 21.65 18.02
N LEU A 13 5.80 22.54 18.02
CA LEU A 13 6.80 22.79 19.08
C LEU A 13 8.20 22.16 18.90
N GLY A 14 8.84 22.38 17.74
CA GLY A 14 10.31 22.49 17.67
C GLY A 14 11.14 21.22 17.92
N ASN A 15 10.50 20.05 18.03
CA ASN A 15 11.18 18.76 18.14
C ASN A 15 11.44 18.16 16.76
N SER A 16 12.64 17.60 16.57
CA SER A 16 12.96 16.79 15.39
C SER A 16 12.34 15.40 15.54
N LEU A 17 11.65 14.91 14.52
CA LEU A 17 11.20 13.53 14.47
C LEU A 17 12.38 12.56 14.49
N GLU A 18 12.18 11.42 15.13
CA GLU A 18 13.12 10.31 15.05
C GLU A 18 13.22 9.77 13.61
N PRO A 19 14.38 9.22 13.20
CA PRO A 19 14.59 8.76 11.82
C PRO A 19 13.57 7.74 11.32
N GLU A 20 13.05 6.90 12.21
CA GLU A 20 12.05 5.89 11.87
C GLU A 20 10.69 6.49 11.48
N HIS A 21 10.25 7.56 12.17
CA HIS A 21 9.05 8.30 11.80
C HIS A 21 9.21 8.96 10.43
N ILE A 22 10.36 9.56 10.18
CA ILE A 22 10.69 10.17 8.89
C ILE A 22 10.64 9.11 7.79
N SER A 23 11.26 7.95 8.00
CA SER A 23 11.25 6.84 7.05
C SER A 23 9.84 6.31 6.77
N ASN A 24 9.02 6.11 7.80
CA ASN A 24 7.61 5.69 7.63
C ASN A 24 6.82 6.69 6.79
N ILE A 25 6.93 7.98 7.12
CA ILE A 25 6.27 9.07 6.41
C ILE A 25 6.71 9.09 4.94
N GLU A 26 8.01 9.00 4.66
CA GLU A 26 8.55 9.02 3.30
C GLU A 26 8.08 7.82 2.46
N ILE A 27 8.11 6.60 3.03
CA ILE A 27 7.64 5.38 2.35
C ILE A 27 6.16 5.50 2.00
N VAL A 28 5.32 5.86 2.97
CA VAL A 28 3.87 5.95 2.77
C VAL A 28 3.53 7.08 1.80
N ALA A 29 4.17 8.25 1.93
CA ALA A 29 3.94 9.38 1.05
C ALA A 29 4.26 9.08 -0.41
N LYS A 30 5.40 8.43 -0.69
CA LYS A 30 5.79 8.05 -2.05
C LYS A 30 4.77 7.09 -2.68
N ASN A 31 4.28 6.12 -1.91
CA ASN A 31 3.27 5.18 -2.40
C ASN A 31 1.89 5.86 -2.55
N LEU A 32 1.52 6.80 -1.67
CA LEU A 32 0.29 7.57 -1.78
C LEU A 32 0.32 8.54 -2.98
N GLU A 33 1.50 9.03 -3.36
CA GLU A 33 1.66 9.87 -4.54
C GLU A 33 1.43 9.06 -5.82
N ASP A 34 2.01 7.86 -5.93
CA ASP A 34 1.73 6.93 -7.03
C ASP A 34 0.25 6.53 -7.07
N PHE A 35 -0.35 6.23 -5.91
CA PHE A 35 -1.78 5.96 -5.77
C PHE A 35 -2.64 7.09 -6.36
N ASN A 36 -2.38 8.32 -5.90
CA ASN A 36 -3.10 9.51 -6.34
C ASN A 36 -2.98 9.74 -7.84
N ASN A 37 -1.79 9.55 -8.40
CA ASN A 37 -1.57 9.68 -9.84
C ASN A 37 -2.36 8.66 -10.65
N ARG A 38 -2.44 7.40 -10.19
CA ARG A 38 -3.14 6.32 -10.90
C ARG A 38 -4.66 6.43 -10.83
N PHE A 39 -5.20 6.80 -9.68
CA PHE A 39 -6.64 6.94 -9.49
C PHE A 39 -7.16 8.36 -9.73
N GLN A 40 -6.27 9.30 -10.10
CA GLN A 40 -6.60 10.71 -10.32
C GLN A 40 -7.25 11.35 -9.08
N THR A 41 -6.66 11.08 -7.91
CA THR A 41 -7.10 11.60 -6.60
C THR A 41 -6.07 12.55 -6.00
N ASP A 42 -6.43 13.24 -4.92
CA ASP A 42 -5.57 14.20 -4.20
C ASP A 42 -5.55 13.90 -2.69
N PHE A 43 -5.64 12.63 -2.32
CA PHE A 43 -5.70 12.20 -0.94
C PHE A 43 -4.44 12.58 -0.16
N TYR A 44 -4.65 12.86 1.13
CA TYR A 44 -3.59 12.97 2.12
C TYR A 44 -3.99 12.23 3.39
N LEU A 45 -2.98 11.88 4.20
CA LEU A 45 -3.15 11.20 5.48
C LEU A 45 -2.59 12.03 6.62
N PHE A 46 -3.14 11.86 7.82
CA PHE A 46 -2.50 12.31 9.04
C PHE A 46 -1.57 11.22 9.57
N TYR A 47 -0.43 11.60 10.13
CA TYR A 47 0.47 10.69 10.82
C TYR A 47 0.54 11.02 12.30
N ASP A 48 0.19 10.04 13.14
CA ASP A 48 0.35 10.09 14.58
C ASP A 48 1.67 9.41 14.98
N THR A 49 2.54 10.19 15.62
CA THR A 49 3.84 9.70 16.11
C THR A 49 3.70 8.80 17.33
N ASP A 50 2.70 9.04 18.18
CA ASP A 50 2.53 8.26 19.42
C ASP A 50 2.03 6.85 19.10
N GLY A 51 1.07 6.73 18.18
CA GLY A 51 0.51 5.46 17.72
C GLY A 51 1.27 4.77 16.58
N TYR A 52 2.20 5.44 15.92
CA TYR A 52 2.80 5.00 14.65
C TYR A 52 1.73 4.70 13.57
N THR A 53 0.62 5.43 13.61
CA THR A 53 -0.56 5.17 12.76
C THR A 53 -0.74 6.26 11.71
N PHE A 54 -1.35 5.85 10.59
CA PHE A 54 -1.79 6.75 9.54
C PHE A 54 -3.31 6.82 9.57
N GLU A 55 -3.84 8.02 9.68
CA GLU A 55 -5.27 8.26 9.84
C GLU A 55 -5.85 8.96 8.62
N ILE A 56 -7.08 8.58 8.30
CA ILE A 56 -7.84 9.17 7.20
C ILE A 56 -8.49 10.47 7.71
N PRO A 57 -8.25 11.61 7.06
CA PRO A 57 -8.97 12.85 7.36
C PRO A 57 -10.49 12.66 7.25
N GLU A 58 -11.27 13.31 8.13
CA GLU A 58 -12.74 13.13 8.21
C GLU A 58 -13.44 13.27 6.85
N GLN A 59 -12.99 14.20 6.01
CA GLN A 59 -13.55 14.44 4.68
C GLN A 59 -13.42 13.25 3.70
N PHE A 60 -12.55 12.28 3.99
CA PHE A 60 -12.29 11.12 3.16
C PHE A 60 -12.70 9.79 3.82
N ILE A 61 -13.31 9.80 5.01
CA ILE A 61 -13.53 8.59 5.83
C ILE A 61 -14.40 7.51 5.16
N ILE A 62 -15.29 7.93 4.25
CA ILE A 62 -16.18 7.03 3.49
C ILE A 62 -15.59 6.62 2.12
N ASN A 63 -14.34 6.98 1.83
CA ASN A 63 -13.74 6.71 0.53
C ASN A 63 -13.08 5.33 0.50
N ASP A 64 -13.70 4.39 -0.21
CA ASP A 64 -13.22 3.00 -0.31
C ASP A 64 -11.80 2.90 -0.86
N LEU A 65 -11.41 3.75 -1.82
CA LEU A 65 -10.05 3.73 -2.38
C LEU A 65 -9.00 4.10 -1.34
N LEU A 66 -9.24 5.17 -0.56
CA LEU A 66 -8.31 5.58 0.49
C LEU A 66 -8.30 4.59 1.66
N ASN A 67 -9.45 4.02 2.02
CA ASN A 67 -9.55 2.95 3.01
C ASN A 67 -8.66 1.75 2.60
N TRP A 68 -8.72 1.32 1.33
CA TRP A 68 -7.87 0.24 0.82
C TRP A 68 -6.39 0.55 0.89
N PHE A 69 -6.00 1.80 0.61
CA PHE A 69 -4.62 2.23 0.74
C PHE A 69 -4.14 2.11 2.19
N VAL A 70 -4.91 2.64 3.15
CA VAL A 70 -4.55 2.65 4.57
C VAL A 70 -4.47 1.24 5.15
N GLU A 71 -5.41 0.34 4.80
CA GLU A 71 -5.34 -1.09 5.15
C GLU A 71 -4.04 -1.75 4.66
N GLY A 72 -3.45 -1.24 3.56
CA GLY A 72 -2.20 -1.75 3.00
C GLY A 72 -0.92 -1.28 3.68
N ILE A 73 -0.97 -0.22 4.49
CA ILE A 73 0.22 0.45 5.03
C ILE A 73 1.06 -0.48 5.90
N GLY A 74 0.44 -1.28 6.77
CA GLY A 74 1.17 -2.18 7.67
C GLY A 74 2.06 -3.16 6.90
N LYS A 75 1.52 -3.79 5.85
CA LYS A 75 2.28 -4.72 5.00
C LYS A 75 3.31 -3.98 4.13
N LEU A 76 2.98 -2.80 3.63
CA LEU A 76 3.91 -1.92 2.91
C LEU A 76 5.15 -1.61 3.76
N LEU A 77 4.96 -1.17 5.00
CA LEU A 77 6.06 -0.85 5.92
C LEU A 77 6.85 -2.11 6.27
N ALA A 78 6.18 -3.20 6.63
CA ALA A 78 6.85 -4.48 6.93
C ALA A 78 7.74 -4.96 5.77
N PHE A 79 7.25 -4.85 4.53
CA PHE A 79 8.05 -5.22 3.35
C PHE A 79 9.19 -4.23 3.08
N SER A 80 8.94 -2.93 3.26
CA SER A 80 9.96 -1.89 3.05
C SER A 80 11.16 -2.03 3.98
N TYR A 81 10.92 -2.45 5.23
CA TYR A 81 11.96 -2.71 6.22
C TYR A 81 12.60 -4.10 6.15
N SER A 82 12.09 -5.01 5.32
CA SER A 82 12.74 -6.31 5.16
C SER A 82 14.11 -6.12 4.48
N PRO A 83 15.21 -6.60 5.09
CA PRO A 83 16.54 -6.56 4.47
C PRO A 83 16.63 -7.47 3.24
N THR A 84 15.68 -8.40 3.10
CA THR A 84 15.60 -9.37 2.01
C THR A 84 14.40 -9.12 1.11
N ARG A 85 13.78 -7.92 1.13
CA ARG A 85 12.55 -7.60 0.39
C ARG A 85 12.61 -7.88 -1.11
N ASP A 86 13.79 -7.74 -1.71
CA ASP A 86 14.05 -8.02 -3.14
C ASP A 86 14.53 -9.47 -3.37
N SER A 87 14.65 -10.27 -2.31
CA SER A 87 14.95 -11.69 -2.44
C SER A 87 13.76 -12.45 -3.00
N TYR A 88 14.05 -13.48 -3.79
CA TYR A 88 13.02 -14.36 -4.33
C TYR A 88 12.13 -14.97 -3.24
N PHE A 89 12.66 -15.23 -2.04
CA PHE A 89 11.89 -15.78 -0.92
C PHE A 89 10.78 -14.82 -0.46
N ASP A 90 11.14 -13.57 -0.18
CA ASP A 90 10.21 -12.54 0.31
C ASP A 90 9.20 -12.15 -0.77
N LEU A 91 9.64 -12.04 -2.03
CA LEU A 91 8.75 -11.78 -3.17
C LEU A 91 7.71 -12.89 -3.34
N ASN A 92 8.11 -14.17 -3.22
CA ASN A 92 7.15 -15.28 -3.27
C ASN A 92 6.26 -15.36 -2.04
N SER A 93 6.76 -15.03 -0.85
CA SER A 93 5.92 -14.94 0.34
C SER A 93 4.83 -13.88 0.15
N TYR A 94 5.17 -12.72 -0.41
CA TYR A 94 4.19 -11.69 -0.74
C TYR A 94 3.11 -12.23 -1.69
N LEU A 95 3.50 -12.92 -2.76
CA LEU A 95 2.58 -13.51 -3.74
C LEU A 95 1.70 -14.61 -3.13
N ASN A 96 2.24 -15.42 -2.21
CA ASN A 96 1.48 -16.47 -1.53
C ASN A 96 0.40 -15.90 -0.60
N ASP A 97 0.69 -14.82 0.11
CA ASP A 97 -0.33 -14.12 0.91
C ASP A 97 -1.44 -13.58 0.00
N ARG A 98 -1.07 -13.02 -1.16
CA ARG A 98 -2.01 -12.52 -2.16
C ARG A 98 -2.90 -13.62 -2.71
N LYS A 99 -2.32 -14.79 -3.00
CA LYS A 99 -3.06 -15.99 -3.40
C LYS A 99 -4.01 -16.46 -2.30
N THR A 100 -3.55 -16.46 -1.05
CA THR A 100 -4.36 -16.85 0.11
C THR A 100 -5.56 -15.90 0.26
N GLU A 101 -5.36 -14.59 0.11
CA GLU A 101 -6.47 -13.62 0.09
C GLU A 101 -7.50 -13.89 -1.02
N LEU A 102 -7.06 -14.27 -2.22
CA LEU A 102 -7.96 -14.67 -3.32
C LEU A 102 -8.85 -15.85 -2.92
N ASP A 103 -8.31 -16.83 -2.20
CA ASP A 103 -9.06 -18.02 -1.78
C ASP A 103 -10.25 -17.69 -0.83
N PHE A 104 -10.21 -16.53 -0.17
CA PHE A 104 -11.27 -16.03 0.72
C PHE A 104 -12.30 -15.12 0.03
N LEU A 105 -12.20 -14.89 -1.28
CA LEU A 105 -13.15 -14.06 -2.01
C LEU A 105 -14.38 -14.88 -2.39
N HIS A 106 -15.53 -14.59 -1.78
CA HIS A 106 -16.74 -15.38 -1.96
C HIS A 106 -17.81 -14.71 -2.84
N SER A 107 -17.52 -13.53 -3.38
CA SER A 107 -18.42 -12.79 -4.26
C SER A 107 -17.64 -12.09 -5.38
N PHE A 108 -18.34 -11.83 -6.49
CA PHE A 108 -17.77 -11.07 -7.61
C PHE A 108 -17.36 -9.65 -7.19
N GLU A 109 -18.10 -9.02 -6.27
CA GLU A 109 -17.78 -7.71 -5.73
C GLU A 109 -16.46 -7.72 -4.95
N MET A 110 -16.26 -8.70 -4.07
CA MET A 110 -14.99 -8.87 -3.34
C MET A 110 -13.83 -9.13 -4.31
N TYR A 111 -14.05 -9.96 -5.33
CA TYR A 111 -13.08 -10.18 -6.40
C TYR A 111 -12.73 -8.90 -7.16
N ASN A 112 -13.73 -8.12 -7.57
CA ASN A 112 -13.50 -6.90 -8.31
C ASN A 112 -12.72 -5.86 -7.49
N ASN A 113 -13.01 -5.74 -6.19
CA ASN A 113 -12.27 -4.88 -5.27
C ASN A 113 -10.81 -5.33 -5.12
N TYR A 114 -10.59 -6.64 -4.94
CA TYR A 114 -9.24 -7.22 -4.90
C TYR A 114 -8.47 -6.95 -6.21
N ARG A 115 -9.11 -7.18 -7.36
CA ARG A 115 -8.54 -6.95 -8.68
C ARG A 115 -8.16 -5.48 -8.84
N GLN A 116 -9.06 -4.55 -8.52
CA GLN A 116 -8.80 -3.12 -8.61
C GLN A 116 -7.64 -2.72 -7.70
N ARG A 117 -7.62 -3.21 -6.45
CA ARG A 117 -6.48 -3.02 -5.55
C ARG A 117 -5.21 -3.44 -6.27
N TYR A 118 -5.01 -4.70 -6.61
CA TYR A 118 -3.69 -5.18 -7.01
C TYR A 118 -3.30 -5.02 -8.49
N ILE A 119 -4.26 -4.96 -9.42
CA ILE A 119 -4.00 -4.63 -10.83
C ILE A 119 -3.85 -3.13 -11.03
N ASP A 120 -4.73 -2.31 -10.44
CA ASP A 120 -4.67 -0.88 -10.69
C ASP A 120 -3.66 -0.22 -9.75
N TYR A 121 -3.44 -0.75 -8.54
CA TYR A 121 -2.46 -0.26 -7.57
C TYR A 121 -1.81 -1.31 -6.64
N ALA A 122 -0.59 -1.71 -6.97
CA ALA A 122 0.22 -2.49 -6.04
C ALA A 122 1.19 -1.54 -5.32
N PRO A 123 1.15 -1.42 -3.97
CA PRO A 123 2.07 -0.58 -3.20
C PRO A 123 3.47 -1.22 -3.24
N LEU A 124 4.19 -1.03 -4.33
CA LEU A 124 5.47 -1.69 -4.64
C LEU A 124 6.55 -0.65 -5.02
N GLY A 125 6.27 0.66 -4.86
CA GLY A 125 7.12 1.75 -5.32
C GLY A 125 8.48 1.90 -4.60
N PHE A 126 8.79 0.99 -3.69
CA PHE A 126 10.05 0.89 -2.94
C PHE A 126 10.90 -0.31 -3.34
N LEU A 127 10.38 -1.22 -4.18
CA LEU A 127 11.14 -2.34 -4.70
C LEU A 127 12.07 -1.88 -5.83
N GLU A 128 13.11 -2.68 -6.06
CA GLU A 128 13.91 -2.55 -7.27
C GLU A 128 13.06 -2.86 -8.52
N GLU A 129 13.47 -2.32 -9.67
CA GLU A 129 12.69 -2.38 -10.91
C GLU A 129 12.34 -3.83 -11.32
N ASP A 130 13.32 -4.74 -11.26
CA ASP A 130 13.12 -6.15 -11.59
C ASP A 130 12.15 -6.84 -10.61
N SER A 131 12.29 -6.59 -9.31
CA SER A 131 11.39 -7.09 -8.26
C SER A 131 9.97 -6.58 -8.45
N TYR A 132 9.81 -5.30 -8.79
CA TYR A 132 8.52 -4.68 -9.09
C TYR A 132 7.84 -5.39 -10.26
N PHE A 133 8.56 -5.57 -11.38
CA PHE A 133 7.99 -6.25 -12.55
C PHE A 133 7.66 -7.71 -12.27
N PHE A 134 8.52 -8.42 -11.54
CA PHE A 134 8.28 -9.79 -11.12
C PHE A 134 6.96 -9.92 -10.33
N ILE A 135 6.77 -9.11 -9.29
CA ILE A 135 5.52 -9.14 -8.51
C ILE A 135 4.34 -8.75 -9.39
N LYS A 136 4.48 -7.70 -10.21
CA LYS A 136 3.36 -7.19 -11.01
C LYS A 136 2.85 -8.21 -12.02
N GLU A 137 3.75 -8.89 -12.72
CA GLU A 137 3.42 -9.94 -13.67
C GLU A 137 2.72 -11.11 -12.98
N ASN A 138 3.32 -11.65 -11.92
CA ASN A 138 2.78 -12.82 -11.21
C ASN A 138 1.43 -12.52 -10.55
N LEU A 139 1.28 -11.33 -9.95
CA LEU A 139 0.02 -10.91 -9.33
C LEU A 139 -1.09 -10.72 -10.38
N THR A 140 -0.75 -10.17 -11.55
CA THR A 140 -1.70 -10.05 -12.67
C THR A 140 -2.16 -11.43 -13.14
N ASN A 141 -1.23 -12.39 -13.31
CA ASN A 141 -1.56 -13.75 -13.70
C ASN A 141 -2.46 -14.45 -12.68
N LEU A 142 -2.15 -14.34 -11.38
CA LEU A 142 -2.98 -14.88 -10.29
C LEU A 142 -4.43 -14.36 -10.36
N ILE A 143 -4.59 -13.05 -10.57
CA ILE A 143 -5.91 -12.41 -10.62
C ILE A 143 -6.70 -12.81 -11.87
N LEU A 144 -6.03 -12.92 -13.02
CA LEU A 144 -6.65 -13.36 -14.26
C LEU A 144 -7.05 -14.84 -14.21
N ASP A 145 -6.23 -15.71 -13.62
CA ASP A 145 -6.58 -17.12 -13.45
C ASP A 145 -7.78 -17.31 -12.52
N TYR A 146 -7.84 -16.56 -11.41
CA TYR A 146 -8.97 -16.61 -10.48
C TYR A 146 -10.28 -16.09 -11.10
N SER A 147 -10.20 -15.14 -12.05
CA SER A 147 -11.37 -14.58 -12.74
C SER A 147 -12.28 -15.64 -13.37
N ARG A 148 -11.71 -16.79 -13.75
CA ARG A 148 -12.42 -17.93 -14.35
C ARG A 148 -13.48 -18.54 -13.43
N ASN A 149 -13.42 -18.28 -12.12
CA ASN A 149 -14.42 -18.74 -11.17
C ASN A 149 -15.75 -17.96 -11.24
N PHE A 150 -15.76 -16.81 -11.94
CA PHE A 150 -16.94 -15.95 -12.09
C PHE A 150 -17.42 -15.81 -13.55
N SER A 151 -16.75 -16.49 -14.48
CA SER A 151 -17.11 -16.53 -15.91
C SER A 151 -18.11 -17.63 -16.24
#